data_AF-A0A2N2DP29-F1
#
_entry.id   AF-A0A2N2DP29-F1
#
_cell.length_a   1.000
_cell.length_b   1.000
_cell.length_c   1.000
_cell.angle_alpha   90.00
_cell.angle_beta   90.00
_cell.angle_gamma   90.00
#
_symmetry.space_group_name_H-M   'P 1'
#
loop_
_entity.id
_entity.type
_entity.pdbx_description
1 polymer ?
#
loop_
_entity_poly.entity_id
_entity_poly.type
_entity_poly.pdbx_seq_one_letter_code
_entity_poly.pdbx_strand_id
1 'polypeptide(L)'
;MFLKILMMLAFFAVTAYIGFYSRKHATNVNDFVLGGRNVGPWMSAFAYGTSYFSAVVFVGYAGQFGWNFGMSVVWVGIGNAVIGSLLAWVILGRRTRVMTKHLDSATMPDFFGKRYDSKSFRIVVSALIFIFLVPYSASVYRGLSELFSMAFGIDVIYAVVGMAILTGIYVVLGGYMAVALNDLVQGIIMVVSLIAVIAVVLNSQGGLMNAVVQLSKFESPAAP
;
A
#
# COMPACT_ATOMS: atom_id res chain seq x y z
N MET A 1 17.05 8.70 -18.86
CA MET A 1 17.46 8.79 -17.45
C MET A 1 17.04 10.09 -16.79
N PHE A 2 17.42 11.25 -17.34
CA PHE A 2 17.13 12.56 -16.74
C PHE A 2 15.66 12.76 -16.32
N LEU A 3 14.70 12.53 -17.22
CA LEU A 3 13.27 12.68 -16.92
C LEU A 3 12.80 11.78 -15.76
N LYS A 4 13.27 10.52 -15.70
CA LYS A 4 12.93 9.57 -14.63
C LYS A 4 13.41 10.07 -13.27
N ILE A 5 14.65 10.57 -13.22
CA ILE A 5 15.25 11.13 -12.00
C ILE A 5 14.51 12.40 -11.56
N LEU A 6 14.16 13.28 -12.50
CA LEU A 6 13.40 14.49 -12.22
C LEU A 6 12.03 14.17 -11.62
N MET A 7 11.29 13.22 -12.20
CA MET A 7 9.98 12.78 -11.68
C MET A 7 10.11 12.17 -10.28
N MET A 8 11.16 11.37 -10.05
CA MET A 8 11.44 10.77 -8.74
C MET A 8 11.76 11.83 -7.69
N LEU A 9 12.60 12.81 -8.01
CA LEU A 9 12.92 13.92 -7.11
C LEU A 9 11.68 14.76 -6.81
N ALA A 10 10.83 15.03 -7.81
CA ALA A 10 9.57 15.74 -7.61
C ALA A 10 8.63 14.94 -6.68
N PHE A 11 8.50 13.63 -6.86
CA PHE A 11 7.71 12.76 -6.01
C PHE A 11 8.19 12.77 -4.55
N PHE A 12 9.50 12.66 -4.32
CA PHE A 12 10.07 12.73 -2.97
C PHE A 12 9.93 14.12 -2.36
N ALA A 13 10.08 15.19 -3.15
CA ALA A 13 9.89 16.56 -2.68
C ALA A 13 8.46 16.80 -2.21
N VAL A 14 7.45 16.33 -2.96
CA VAL A 14 6.03 16.41 -2.56
C VAL A 14 5.79 15.61 -1.27
N THR A 15 6.31 14.39 -1.19
CA THR A 15 6.15 13.52 0.00
C THR A 15 6.79 14.14 1.25
N ALA A 16 7.99 14.70 1.10
CA ALA A 16 8.70 15.39 2.18
C ALA A 16 7.99 16.69 2.60
N TYR A 17 7.47 17.45 1.63
CA TYR A 17 6.70 18.67 1.89
C TYR A 17 5.43 18.39 2.70
N ILE A 18 4.66 17.37 2.32
CA ILE A 18 3.45 16.93 3.04
C ILE A 18 3.81 16.47 4.46
N GLY A 19 4.92 15.74 4.61
CA GLY A 19 5.44 15.31 5.91
C GLY A 19 5.75 16.50 6.83
N PHE A 20 6.46 17.50 6.32
CA PHE A 20 6.80 18.71 7.08
C PHE A 20 5.57 19.57 7.39
N TYR A 21 4.64 19.70 6.46
CA TYR A 21 3.39 20.45 6.65
C TYR A 21 2.50 19.81 7.73
N SER A 22 2.38 18.48 7.71
CA SER A 22 1.58 17.74 8.68
C SER A 22 2.17 17.76 10.08
N ARG A 23 3.51 17.79 10.18
CA ARG A 23 4.22 17.92 11.48
C ARG A 23 3.82 19.17 12.25
N LYS A 24 3.48 20.28 11.58
CA LYS A 24 3.00 21.50 12.24
C LYS A 24 1.66 21.34 12.96
N HIS A 25 0.90 20.28 12.65
CA HIS A 25 -0.44 20.03 13.19
C HIS A 25 -0.50 18.85 14.18
N ALA A 26 0.59 18.10 14.35
CA ALA A 26 0.65 16.94 15.26
C ALA A 26 1.36 17.33 16.58
N THR A 27 0.62 17.91 17.52
CA THR A 27 1.18 18.37 18.81
C THR A 27 1.09 17.34 19.93
N ASN A 28 0.24 16.31 19.82
CA ASN A 28 0.03 15.28 20.85
C ASN A 28 0.13 13.83 20.32
N VAL A 29 0.36 12.86 21.22
CA VAL A 29 0.49 11.41 20.86
C VAL A 29 -0.77 10.86 20.18
N ASN A 30 -1.96 11.28 20.59
CA ASN A 30 -3.21 10.89 19.93
C ASN A 30 -3.33 11.45 18.51
N ASP A 31 -2.77 12.64 18.24
CA ASP A 31 -2.73 13.20 16.89
C ASP A 31 -1.67 12.50 16.05
N PHE A 32 -0.55 12.10 16.67
CA PHE A 32 0.52 11.35 16.03
C PHE A 32 0.12 9.92 15.67
N VAL A 33 -0.68 9.24 16.50
CA VAL A 33 -1.05 7.82 16.30
C VAL A 33 -2.41 7.66 15.61
N LEU A 34 -3.37 8.55 15.87
CA LEU A 34 -4.76 8.43 15.38
C LEU A 34 -5.20 9.60 14.48
N GLY A 35 -4.35 10.59 14.24
CA GLY A 35 -4.72 11.79 13.48
C GLY A 35 -5.88 12.56 14.11
N GLY A 36 -5.98 12.54 15.44
CA GLY A 36 -7.07 13.19 16.18
C GLY A 36 -8.45 12.59 15.94
N ARG A 37 -8.54 11.40 15.29
CA ARG A 37 -9.79 10.70 14.93
C ARG A 37 -10.78 11.50 14.07
N ASN A 38 -10.32 12.62 13.49
CA ASN A 38 -11.07 13.54 12.62
C ASN A 38 -10.68 13.41 11.14
N VAL A 39 -9.95 12.36 10.79
CA VAL A 39 -9.59 12.02 9.41
C VAL A 39 -10.88 11.82 8.59
N GLY A 40 -11.03 12.59 7.51
CA GLY A 40 -12.18 12.51 6.62
C GLY A 40 -12.29 11.14 5.92
N PRO A 41 -13.50 10.75 5.47
CA PRO A 41 -13.75 9.42 4.91
C PRO A 41 -12.89 9.10 3.69
N TRP A 42 -12.66 10.10 2.80
CA TRP A 42 -11.80 9.94 1.63
C TRP A 42 -10.35 9.69 2.00
N MET A 43 -9.80 10.43 2.97
CA MET A 43 -8.43 10.24 3.43
C MET A 43 -8.23 8.86 4.06
N SER A 44 -9.19 8.37 4.86
CA SER A 44 -9.14 7.01 5.39
C SER A 44 -9.27 5.94 4.30
N ALA A 45 -10.12 6.16 3.30
CA ALA A 45 -10.31 5.21 2.21
C ALA A 45 -9.05 5.08 1.34
N PHE A 46 -8.42 6.21 0.98
CA PHE A 46 -7.18 6.20 0.22
C PHE A 46 -6.01 5.67 1.04
N ALA A 47 -5.88 6.04 2.32
CA ALA A 47 -4.85 5.48 3.22
C ALA A 47 -4.94 3.95 3.33
N TYR A 48 -6.15 3.42 3.48
CA TYR A 48 -6.36 1.98 3.44
C TYR A 48 -6.05 1.40 2.06
N GLY A 49 -6.54 2.03 0.99
CA GLY A 49 -6.37 1.56 -0.39
C GLY A 49 -4.91 1.50 -0.84
N THR A 50 -4.12 2.55 -0.61
CA THR A 50 -2.69 2.59 -0.97
C THR A 50 -1.87 1.61 -0.16
N SER A 51 -2.15 1.51 1.14
CA SER A 51 -1.45 0.58 2.03
C SER A 51 -1.75 -0.88 1.66
N TYR A 52 -2.99 -1.19 1.29
CA TYR A 52 -3.44 -2.55 1.00
C TYR A 52 -3.12 -3.00 -0.44
N PHE A 53 -3.41 -2.15 -1.43
CA PHE A 53 -3.22 -2.45 -2.85
C PHE A 53 -1.88 -1.93 -3.41
N SER A 54 -0.88 -1.79 -2.53
CA SER A 54 0.47 -1.25 -2.77
C SER A 54 1.25 -1.96 -3.90
N ALA A 55 2.59 -1.88 -3.88
CA ALA A 55 3.49 -2.59 -4.77
C ALA A 55 3.16 -4.09 -4.92
N VAL A 56 2.54 -4.71 -3.90
CA VAL A 56 2.07 -6.10 -3.93
C VAL A 56 1.11 -6.38 -5.09
N VAL A 57 0.20 -5.46 -5.43
CA VAL A 57 -0.75 -5.67 -6.52
C VAL A 57 -0.07 -5.53 -7.88
N PHE A 58 0.80 -4.54 -8.04
CA PHE A 58 1.46 -4.29 -9.32
C PHE A 58 2.58 -5.31 -9.60
N VAL A 59 3.43 -5.60 -8.62
CA VAL A 59 4.57 -6.52 -8.77
C VAL A 59 4.15 -7.96 -8.54
N GLY A 60 3.42 -8.22 -7.46
CA GLY A 60 2.99 -9.58 -7.11
C GLY A 60 1.86 -10.06 -8.03
N TYR A 61 0.67 -9.46 -7.92
CA TYR A 61 -0.50 -9.91 -8.67
C TYR A 61 -0.36 -9.69 -10.19
N ALA A 62 -0.17 -8.46 -10.64
CA ALA A 62 -0.13 -8.17 -12.08
C ALA A 62 1.19 -8.64 -12.72
N GLY A 63 2.33 -8.40 -12.07
CA GLY A 63 3.65 -8.80 -12.56
C GLY A 63 3.84 -10.31 -12.55
N GLN A 64 4.01 -10.90 -11.36
CA GLN A 64 4.37 -12.31 -11.24
C GLN A 64 3.22 -13.26 -11.57
N PHE A 65 2.06 -13.08 -10.93
CA PHE A 65 0.92 -13.98 -11.17
C PHE A 65 0.31 -13.73 -12.56
N GLY A 66 0.14 -12.47 -12.97
CA GLY A 66 -0.44 -12.13 -14.27
C GLY A 66 0.40 -12.65 -15.44
N TRP A 67 1.73 -12.61 -15.34
CA TRP A 67 2.62 -13.21 -16.33
C TRP A 67 2.53 -14.74 -16.37
N ASN A 68 2.35 -15.38 -15.20
CA ASN A 68 2.38 -16.83 -15.11
C ASN A 68 1.03 -17.51 -15.37
N PHE A 69 -0.06 -16.90 -14.95
CA PHE A 69 -1.40 -17.49 -14.95
C PHE A 69 -2.41 -16.67 -15.80
N GLY A 70 -1.96 -15.59 -16.43
CA GLY A 70 -2.75 -14.78 -17.34
C GLY A 70 -4.00 -14.18 -16.69
N MET A 71 -5.11 -14.18 -17.44
CA MET A 71 -6.38 -13.57 -17.01
C MET A 71 -7.05 -14.28 -15.84
N SER A 72 -6.64 -15.51 -15.48
CA SER A 72 -7.22 -16.23 -14.34
C SER A 72 -7.00 -15.48 -13.01
N VAL A 73 -5.91 -14.71 -12.91
CA VAL A 73 -5.55 -13.91 -11.73
C VAL A 73 -6.55 -12.79 -11.46
N VAL A 74 -7.30 -12.35 -12.48
CA VAL A 74 -8.35 -11.34 -12.33
C VAL A 74 -9.42 -11.82 -11.35
N TRP A 75 -9.74 -13.11 -11.31
CA TRP A 75 -10.68 -13.67 -10.33
C TRP A 75 -10.18 -13.53 -8.90
N VAL A 76 -8.88 -13.73 -8.67
CA VAL A 76 -8.29 -13.53 -7.34
C VAL A 76 -8.33 -12.05 -6.95
N GLY A 77 -8.03 -11.15 -7.89
CA GLY A 77 -8.13 -9.71 -7.68
C GLY A 77 -9.54 -9.24 -7.34
N ILE A 78 -10.55 -9.68 -8.11
CA ILE A 78 -11.96 -9.36 -7.86
C ILE A 78 -12.42 -9.97 -6.53
N GLY A 79 -12.10 -11.23 -6.27
CA GLY A 79 -12.44 -11.91 -5.01
C GLY A 79 -11.87 -11.18 -3.80
N ASN A 80 -10.60 -10.76 -3.89
CA ASN A 80 -9.95 -9.95 -2.86
C ASN A 80 -10.65 -8.58 -2.70
N ALA A 81 -10.92 -7.85 -3.79
CA ALA A 81 -11.57 -6.55 -3.73
C ALA A 81 -13.00 -6.61 -3.16
N VAL A 82 -13.78 -7.63 -3.52
CA VAL A 82 -15.19 -7.75 -3.10
C VAL A 82 -15.30 -8.37 -1.71
N ILE A 83 -14.65 -9.51 -1.49
CA ILE A 83 -14.79 -10.29 -0.25
C ILE A 83 -13.76 -9.84 0.78
N GLY A 84 -12.50 -9.68 0.37
CA GLY A 84 -11.38 -9.35 1.25
C GLY A 84 -11.42 -7.92 1.79
N SER A 85 -11.72 -6.93 0.95
CA SER A 85 -11.71 -5.52 1.35
C SER A 85 -13.12 -4.94 1.51
N LEU A 86 -13.98 -4.98 0.49
CA LEU A 86 -15.30 -4.33 0.53
C LEU A 86 -16.21 -4.94 1.62
N LEU A 87 -16.37 -6.26 1.62
CA LEU A 87 -17.23 -6.94 2.60
C LEU A 87 -16.69 -6.76 4.03
N ALA A 88 -15.37 -6.88 4.22
CA ALA A 88 -14.73 -6.63 5.50
C ALA A 88 -14.99 -5.19 5.98
N TRP A 89 -14.89 -4.21 5.10
CA TRP A 89 -15.14 -2.80 5.44
C TRP A 89 -16.61 -2.54 5.80
N VAL A 90 -17.55 -3.09 5.02
CA VAL A 90 -19.00 -2.92 5.24
C VAL A 90 -19.44 -3.57 6.55
N ILE A 91 -18.96 -4.78 6.85
CA ILE A 91 -19.39 -5.53 8.04
C ILE A 91 -18.64 -5.06 9.29
N LEU A 92 -17.31 -4.96 9.22
CA LEU A 92 -16.45 -4.74 10.39
C LEU A 92 -16.10 -3.27 10.59
N GLY A 93 -15.97 -2.46 9.54
CA GLY A 93 -15.44 -1.10 9.62
C GLY A 93 -16.19 -0.22 10.62
N ARG A 94 -17.53 -0.13 10.51
CA ARG A 94 -18.35 0.66 11.44
C ARG A 94 -18.30 0.11 12.87
N ARG A 95 -18.38 -1.22 13.04
CA ARG A 95 -18.39 -1.87 14.35
C ARG A 95 -17.07 -1.67 15.09
N THR A 96 -15.95 -1.90 14.41
CA THR A 96 -14.61 -1.69 14.95
C THR A 96 -14.38 -0.23 15.31
N ARG A 97 -14.81 0.73 14.47
CA ARG A 97 -14.68 2.16 14.78
C ARG A 97 -15.45 2.56 16.05
N VAL A 98 -16.68 2.05 16.23
CA VAL A 98 -17.49 2.35 17.41
C VAL A 98 -16.85 1.73 18.66
N MET A 99 -16.47 0.45 18.62
CA MET A 99 -15.89 -0.20 19.80
C MET A 99 -14.51 0.36 20.18
N THR A 100 -13.64 0.66 19.21
CA THR A 100 -12.33 1.27 19.48
C THR A 100 -12.45 2.68 20.06
N LYS A 101 -13.56 3.39 19.80
CA LYS A 101 -13.88 4.68 20.43
C LYS A 101 -14.35 4.49 21.88
N HIS A 102 -15.21 3.50 22.15
CA HIS A 102 -15.67 3.22 23.51
C HIS A 102 -14.58 2.69 24.44
N LEU A 103 -13.65 1.88 23.92
CA LEU A 103 -12.54 1.31 24.69
C LEU A 103 -11.30 2.22 24.73
N ASP A 104 -11.35 3.37 24.05
CA ASP A 104 -10.22 4.28 23.84
C ASP A 104 -8.92 3.55 23.45
N SER A 105 -9.03 2.59 22.52
CA SER A 105 -7.89 1.78 22.07
C SER A 105 -7.23 2.41 20.85
N ALA A 106 -5.90 2.52 20.88
CA ALA A 106 -5.13 3.11 19.79
C ALA A 106 -4.62 2.08 18.77
N THR A 107 -4.45 0.81 19.17
CA THR A 107 -3.92 -0.26 18.31
C THR A 107 -4.79 -1.50 18.37
N MET A 108 -4.68 -2.39 17.37
CA MET A 108 -5.45 -3.64 17.35
C MET A 108 -5.13 -4.57 18.53
N PRO A 109 -3.86 -4.77 18.94
CA PRO A 109 -3.58 -5.53 20.16
C PRO A 109 -4.16 -4.90 21.42
N ASP A 110 -4.12 -3.57 21.54
CA ASP A 110 -4.71 -2.86 22.68
C ASP A 110 -6.23 -2.99 22.69
N PHE A 111 -6.87 -2.91 21.53
CA PHE A 111 -8.30 -3.17 21.37
C PHE A 111 -8.68 -4.56 21.88
N PHE A 112 -7.96 -5.60 21.46
CA PHE A 112 -8.22 -6.97 21.92
C PHE A 112 -7.93 -7.15 23.42
N GLY A 113 -6.87 -6.55 23.93
CA GLY A 113 -6.54 -6.56 25.35
C GLY A 113 -7.65 -5.96 26.21
N LYS A 114 -8.18 -4.79 25.83
CA LYS A 114 -9.27 -4.10 26.53
C LYS A 114 -10.63 -4.76 26.34
N ARG A 115 -10.89 -5.33 25.15
CA ARG A 115 -12.16 -6.01 24.82
C ARG A 115 -12.36 -7.27 25.63
N TYR A 116 -11.28 -8.03 25.88
CA TYR A 116 -11.31 -9.32 26.57
C TYR A 116 -10.66 -9.28 27.96
N ASP A 117 -10.31 -8.08 28.45
CA ASP A 117 -9.63 -7.86 29.73
C ASP A 117 -8.44 -8.82 29.98
N SER A 118 -7.63 -9.05 28.94
CA SER A 118 -6.56 -10.05 28.97
C SER A 118 -5.23 -9.50 28.47
N LYS A 119 -4.29 -9.35 29.40
CA LYS A 119 -2.90 -8.95 29.09
C LYS A 119 -2.19 -10.00 28.25
N SER A 120 -2.42 -11.28 28.52
CA SER A 120 -1.86 -12.39 27.75
C SER A 120 -2.33 -12.34 26.30
N PHE A 121 -3.62 -12.07 26.06
CA PHE A 121 -4.17 -11.96 24.71
C PHE A 121 -3.59 -10.77 23.94
N ARG A 122 -3.42 -9.61 24.60
CA ARG A 122 -2.71 -8.46 24.02
C ARG A 122 -1.28 -8.80 23.59
N ILE A 123 -0.53 -9.54 24.42
CA ILE A 123 0.86 -9.91 24.12
C ILE A 123 0.91 -10.86 22.93
N VAL A 124 0.07 -11.90 22.92
CA VAL A 124 0.01 -12.86 21.81
C VAL A 124 -0.32 -12.17 20.49
N VAL A 125 -1.34 -11.30 20.47
CA VAL A 125 -1.69 -10.57 19.23
C VAL A 125 -0.57 -9.62 18.81
N SER A 126 0.09 -8.93 19.76
CA SER A 126 1.23 -8.06 19.45
C SER A 126 2.39 -8.84 18.83
N ALA A 127 2.71 -10.01 19.39
CA ALA A 127 3.77 -10.89 18.89
C ALA A 127 3.43 -11.43 17.49
N LEU A 128 2.19 -11.87 17.27
CA LEU A 128 1.73 -12.33 15.95
C LEU A 128 1.88 -11.21 14.92
N ILE A 129 1.35 -10.01 15.19
CA ILE A 129 1.47 -8.88 14.26
C ILE A 129 2.94 -8.58 13.98
N PHE A 130 3.79 -8.54 15.00
CA PHE A 130 5.21 -8.26 14.82
C PHE A 130 5.90 -9.31 13.93
N ILE A 131 5.69 -10.60 14.20
CA ILE A 131 6.28 -11.71 13.44
C ILE A 131 5.83 -11.70 11.99
N PHE A 132 4.54 -11.45 11.70
CA PHE A 132 4.01 -11.44 10.34
C PHE A 132 4.32 -10.15 9.57
N LEU A 133 4.57 -9.03 10.26
CA LEU A 133 4.91 -7.77 9.60
C LEU A 133 6.34 -7.76 9.04
N VAL A 134 7.25 -8.53 9.62
CA VAL A 134 8.65 -8.68 9.14
C VAL A 134 8.71 -9.25 7.71
N PRO A 135 8.18 -10.46 7.43
CA PRO A 135 8.21 -11.03 6.07
C PRO A 135 7.36 -10.20 5.10
N TYR A 136 6.24 -9.62 5.56
CA TYR A 136 5.45 -8.71 4.75
C TYR A 136 6.29 -7.51 4.27
N SER A 137 6.95 -6.81 5.20
CA SER A 137 7.78 -5.66 4.88
C SER A 137 8.94 -6.06 3.97
N ALA A 138 9.60 -7.18 4.25
CA ALA A 138 10.68 -7.70 3.42
C ALA A 138 10.23 -7.96 1.96
N SER A 139 9.04 -8.53 1.77
CA SER A 139 8.47 -8.78 0.43
C SER A 139 8.21 -7.48 -0.34
N VAL A 140 7.72 -6.45 0.34
CA VAL A 140 7.45 -5.13 -0.26
C VAL A 140 8.76 -4.44 -0.65
N TYR A 141 9.77 -4.43 0.22
CA TYR A 141 11.07 -3.85 -0.08
C TYR A 141 11.75 -4.54 -1.25
N ARG A 142 11.67 -5.88 -1.33
CA ARG A 142 12.20 -6.66 -2.45
C ARG A 142 11.51 -6.31 -3.76
N GLY A 143 10.18 -6.29 -3.80
CA GLY A 143 9.44 -5.98 -5.02
C GLY A 143 9.75 -4.57 -5.54
N LEU A 144 9.84 -3.59 -4.65
CA LEU A 144 10.18 -2.22 -5.02
C LEU A 144 11.64 -2.07 -5.44
N SER A 145 12.59 -2.72 -4.78
CA SER A 145 14.01 -2.60 -5.15
C SER A 145 14.32 -3.25 -6.50
N GLU A 146 13.67 -4.36 -6.84
CA GLU A 146 13.74 -4.97 -8.16
C GLU A 146 13.18 -4.01 -9.23
N LEU A 147 12.04 -3.36 -8.98
CA LEU A 147 11.49 -2.35 -9.89
C LEU A 147 12.45 -1.16 -10.09
N PHE A 148 13.04 -0.64 -9.01
CA PHE A 148 14.00 0.46 -9.09
C PHE A 148 15.29 0.05 -9.82
N SER A 149 15.78 -1.16 -9.57
CA SER A 149 16.92 -1.73 -10.27
C SER A 149 16.66 -1.82 -11.78
N MET A 150 15.49 -2.34 -12.19
CA MET A 150 15.09 -2.38 -13.61
C MET A 150 14.89 -1.00 -14.22
N ALA A 151 14.31 -0.04 -13.47
CA ALA A 151 13.99 1.28 -13.98
C ALA A 151 15.22 2.19 -14.15
N PHE A 152 16.19 2.10 -13.24
CA PHE A 152 17.36 2.97 -13.14
C PHE A 152 18.70 2.28 -13.43
N GLY A 153 18.72 0.96 -13.61
CA GLY A 153 19.95 0.19 -13.89
C GLY A 153 20.93 0.17 -12.71
N ILE A 154 20.42 0.36 -11.48
CA ILE A 154 21.21 0.35 -10.24
C ILE A 154 21.17 -1.03 -9.60
N ASP A 155 22.21 -1.40 -8.86
CA ASP A 155 22.21 -2.66 -8.11
C ASP A 155 21.06 -2.67 -7.08
N VAL A 156 20.41 -3.83 -6.93
CA VAL A 156 19.27 -4.04 -6.03
C VAL A 156 19.64 -3.66 -4.59
N ILE A 157 20.86 -3.93 -4.14
CA ILE A 157 21.31 -3.61 -2.78
C ILE A 157 21.29 -2.09 -2.55
N TYR A 158 21.82 -1.31 -3.49
CA TYR A 158 21.80 0.16 -3.38
C TYR A 158 20.37 0.70 -3.45
N ALA A 159 19.50 0.11 -4.25
CA ALA A 159 18.08 0.48 -4.33
C ALA A 159 17.36 0.23 -2.99
N VAL A 160 17.55 -0.94 -2.36
CA VAL A 160 16.96 -1.27 -1.05
C VAL A 160 17.44 -0.28 0.03
N VAL A 161 18.75 -0.06 0.13
CA VAL A 161 19.34 0.79 1.17
C VAL A 161 18.84 2.23 1.03
N GLY A 162 18.84 2.77 -0.19
CA GLY A 162 18.34 4.12 -0.46
C GLY A 162 16.87 4.28 -0.06
N MET A 163 16.03 3.31 -0.41
CA MET A 163 14.62 3.33 -0.02
C MET A 163 14.39 3.18 1.48
N ALA A 164 15.14 2.31 2.15
CA ALA A 164 15.04 2.12 3.59
C ALA A 164 15.40 3.39 4.36
N ILE A 165 16.46 4.09 3.95
CA ILE A 165 16.87 5.37 4.54
C ILE A 165 15.79 6.43 4.33
N LEU A 166 15.34 6.62 3.09
CA LEU A 166 14.31 7.60 2.77
C LEU A 166 13.02 7.33 3.55
N THR A 167 12.60 6.06 3.60
CA THR A 167 11.39 5.63 4.32
C THR A 167 11.53 5.84 5.82
N GLY A 168 12.66 5.48 6.40
CA GLY A 168 12.93 5.72 7.81
C GLY A 168 12.85 7.20 8.17
N ILE A 169 13.43 8.09 7.35
CA ILE A 169 13.42 9.53 7.60
C ILE A 169 12.00 10.08 7.63
N TYR A 170 11.17 9.83 6.61
CA TYR A 170 9.84 10.46 6.56
C TYR A 170 8.85 9.82 7.54
N VAL A 171 8.96 8.51 7.83
CA VAL A 171 8.08 7.83 8.80
C VAL A 171 8.33 8.34 10.21
N VAL A 172 9.60 8.48 10.61
CA VAL A 172 9.98 8.99 11.93
C VAL A 172 9.57 10.46 12.10
N LEU A 173 9.66 11.27 11.03
CA LEU A 173 9.37 12.70 11.09
C LEU A 173 7.89 13.05 10.92
N GLY A 174 7.08 12.21 10.28
CA GLY A 174 5.75 12.56 9.78
C GLY A 174 4.57 12.23 10.71
N GLY A 175 4.61 11.11 11.43
CA GLY A 175 3.43 10.62 12.18
C GLY A 175 2.25 10.19 11.29
N TYR A 176 1.17 9.70 11.88
CA TYR A 176 0.03 9.09 11.16
C TYR A 176 -0.65 10.06 10.18
N MET A 177 -0.84 11.33 10.55
CA MET A 177 -1.49 12.31 9.67
C MET A 177 -0.67 12.59 8.40
N ALA A 178 0.66 12.67 8.52
CA ALA A 178 1.54 12.80 7.35
C ALA A 178 1.44 11.58 6.43
N VAL A 179 1.41 10.37 7.02
CA VAL A 179 1.26 9.13 6.26
C VAL A 179 -0.08 9.12 5.53
N ALA A 180 -1.19 9.46 6.21
CA ALA A 180 -2.51 9.47 5.61
C ALA A 180 -2.67 10.50 4.48
N LEU A 181 -2.04 11.68 4.60
CA LEU A 181 -2.03 12.67 3.52
C LEU A 181 -1.13 12.26 2.36
N ASN A 182 0.03 11.66 2.63
CA ASN A 182 0.88 11.08 1.60
C ASN A 182 0.16 9.98 0.85
N ASP A 183 -0.53 9.10 1.57
CA ASP A 183 -1.34 8.04 0.98
C ASP A 183 -2.46 8.59 0.09
N LEU A 184 -3.13 9.67 0.49
CA LEU A 184 -4.14 10.30 -0.37
C LEU A 184 -3.54 10.71 -1.71
N VAL A 185 -2.41 11.43 -1.69
CA VAL A 185 -1.75 11.91 -2.90
C VAL A 185 -1.21 10.75 -3.74
N GLN A 186 -0.54 9.79 -3.10
CA GLN A 186 -0.01 8.60 -3.76
C GLN A 186 -1.13 7.75 -4.36
N GLY A 187 -2.27 7.64 -3.69
CA GLY A 187 -3.43 6.91 -4.18
C GLY A 187 -4.05 7.55 -5.42
N ILE A 188 -4.14 8.88 -5.48
CA ILE A 188 -4.56 9.59 -6.69
C ILE A 188 -3.57 9.31 -7.83
N ILE A 189 -2.26 9.38 -7.57
CA ILE A 189 -1.23 9.06 -8.57
C ILE A 189 -1.36 7.61 -9.05
N MET A 190 -1.60 6.66 -8.17
CA MET A 190 -1.79 5.24 -8.52
C MET A 190 -3.01 5.05 -9.42
N VAL A 191 -4.15 5.66 -9.10
CA VAL A 191 -5.37 5.57 -9.91
C VAL A 191 -5.17 6.18 -11.30
N VAL A 192 -4.60 7.38 -11.37
CA VAL A 192 -4.32 8.06 -12.65
C VAL A 192 -3.34 7.23 -13.48
N SER A 193 -2.29 6.69 -12.86
CA SER A 193 -1.29 5.85 -13.54
C SER A 193 -1.92 4.56 -14.08
N LEU A 194 -2.80 3.93 -13.31
CA LEU A 194 -3.52 2.72 -13.74
C LEU A 194 -4.40 3.00 -14.96
N ILE A 195 -5.17 4.09 -14.93
CA ILE A 195 -6.02 4.51 -16.06
C ILE A 195 -5.16 4.78 -17.30
N ALA A 196 -4.03 5.48 -17.13
CA ALA A 196 -3.11 5.78 -18.22
C ALA A 196 -2.51 4.51 -18.84
N VAL A 197 -2.08 3.55 -18.01
CA VAL A 197 -1.54 2.26 -18.48
C VAL A 197 -2.59 1.49 -19.28
N ILE A 198 -3.82 1.38 -18.77
CA ILE A 198 -4.91 0.70 -19.48
C ILE A 198 -5.19 1.40 -20.83
N ALA A 199 -5.28 2.73 -20.85
CA ALA A 199 -5.52 3.49 -22.07
C ALA A 199 -4.43 3.28 -23.13
N VAL A 200 -3.15 3.24 -22.71
CA VAL A 200 -2.02 3.00 -23.61
C VAL A 200 -2.06 1.57 -24.18
N VAL A 201 -2.33 0.56 -23.34
CA VAL A 201 -2.44 -0.84 -23.80
C VAL A 201 -3.60 -1.00 -24.79
N LEU A 202 -4.76 -0.43 -24.50
CA LEU A 202 -5.92 -0.53 -25.39
C LEU A 202 -5.69 0.14 -26.74
N ASN A 203 -5.05 1.32 -26.76
CA ASN A 203 -4.75 2.02 -28.00
C ASN A 203 -3.63 1.32 -28.81
N SER A 204 -2.59 0.82 -28.14
CA SER A 204 -1.45 0.17 -28.82
C SER A 204 -1.79 -1.20 -29.39
N GLN A 205 -2.68 -1.94 -28.74
CA GLN A 205 -3.05 -3.32 -29.15
C GLN A 205 -4.32 -3.37 -30.01
N GLY A 206 -4.93 -2.22 -30.34
CA GLY A 206 -6.14 -2.18 -31.17
C GLY A 206 -7.39 -2.70 -30.44
N GLY A 207 -7.49 -2.44 -29.13
CA GLY A 207 -8.64 -2.80 -28.28
C GLY A 207 -8.38 -3.95 -27.31
N LEU A 208 -9.31 -4.13 -26.36
CA LEU A 208 -9.16 -5.10 -25.27
C LEU A 208 -9.11 -6.54 -25.76
N MET A 209 -9.96 -6.89 -26.73
CA MET A 209 -10.00 -8.24 -27.28
C MET A 209 -8.68 -8.62 -27.95
N ASN A 210 -8.13 -7.72 -28.76
CA ASN A 210 -6.84 -7.92 -29.42
C ASN A 210 -5.69 -8.00 -28.41
N ALA A 211 -5.71 -7.16 -27.36
CA ALA A 211 -4.72 -7.23 -26.28
C ALA A 211 -4.71 -8.60 -25.58
N VAL A 212 -5.90 -9.16 -25.28
CA VAL A 212 -6.03 -10.47 -24.64
C VAL A 212 -5.57 -11.60 -25.58
N VAL A 213 -5.92 -11.53 -26.87
CA VAL A 213 -5.48 -12.51 -27.88
C VAL A 213 -3.98 -12.45 -28.09
N GLN A 214 -3.36 -11.27 -28.02
CA GLN A 214 -1.89 -11.15 -28.08
C GLN A 214 -1.24 -11.71 -26.82
N LEU A 215 -1.85 -11.49 -25.65
CA LEU A 215 -1.37 -12.04 -24.38
C LEU A 215 -1.38 -13.58 -24.39
N SER A 216 -2.38 -14.22 -24.99
CA SER A 216 -2.46 -15.68 -25.06
C SER A 216 -1.40 -16.33 -25.95
N LYS A 217 -0.66 -15.56 -26.74
CA LYS A 217 0.44 -16.08 -27.58
C LYS A 217 1.76 -16.20 -26.82
N PHE A 218 1.86 -15.61 -25.63
CA PHE A 218 3.04 -15.77 -24.78
C PHE A 218 2.90 -17.04 -23.94
N GLU A 219 3.85 -17.96 -24.10
CA GLU A 219 3.94 -19.14 -23.24
C GLU A 219 4.47 -18.73 -21.86
N SER A 220 3.76 -19.14 -20.81
CA SER A 220 4.24 -18.95 -19.45
C SER A 220 5.33 -19.98 -19.14
N PRO A 221 6.48 -19.56 -18.56
CA PRO A 221 7.48 -20.48 -18.03
C PRO A 221 7.00 -21.36 -16.86
N ALA A 222 5.84 -21.05 -16.30
CA ALA A 222 5.25 -21.70 -15.12
C ALA A 222 3.91 -22.40 -15.41
N ALA A 223 3.43 -22.38 -16.66
CA ALA A 223 2.30 -23.20 -17.06
C ALA A 223 2.75 -24.68 -17.16
N PRO A 224 1.99 -25.63 -16.59
CA PRO A 224 2.25 -27.06 -16.79
C PRO A 224 2.07 -27.48 -18.25
#